data_AF-K7N1P0-F1
#
_entry.id   AF-K7N1P0-F1
#
_cell.length_a   1.000
_cell.length_b   1.000
_cell.length_c   1.000
_cell.angle_alpha   90.00
_cell.angle_beta   90.00
_cell.angle_gamma   90.00
#
_symmetry.space_group_name_H-M   'P 1'
#
loop_
_entity.id
_entity.type
_entity.pdbx_description
1 polymer ?
#
loop_
_entity_poly.entity_id
_entity_poly.type
_entity_poly.pdbx_seq_one_letter_code
_entity_poly.pdbx_strand_id
1 'polypeptide(L)'
;MACVADKIKLIDGSREAFKLSVRITDLWFIRIPEKSEQVEMVVVDSDGDEIHVVCKQDQLKSRKANLKENLTYVMHNFKVMKNDGKFRVCDHEYKLCFTGVTVVRQSDMEHLLFRKFRFVDFSSVIAGHFQIGLLVLSCTLWENYCLQFLSYLNDIEDERLVVILLTYARIKEAQGSYLLSVSNSFKAFKLMINNLVLEIQEFRERSVLTPIGQGSSQVSRSSQLSSKDVFLSKAEEKNISQINATSEEIVCVSVAKITTMVMDNYSWCYLACGQCYKKADIETVSFTCPCGKDNDQPLLRYRVEVMVNHQGEQTKFFIWDRECAQLIGQSTDEVNRLKIEDGDVDLNASPQALDRLLGCFLAFKVKVQPRFRNFVVLKYSDESDLINVVLDMIPDSEVVFCQIISKDKNTASSKFSLCCGDDKVELPLL
;
A
#
# COMPACT_ATOMS: atom_id res chain seq x y z
N MET A 1 50.14 10.01 -14.11
CA MET A 1 49.25 8.84 -14.26
C MET A 1 47.92 9.19 -13.63
N ALA A 2 46.83 9.27 -14.40
CA ALA A 2 45.50 9.47 -13.81
C ALA A 2 45.17 8.22 -12.98
N CYS A 3 44.94 8.41 -11.67
CA CYS A 3 44.59 7.29 -10.79
C CYS A 3 43.30 6.65 -11.33
N VAL A 4 43.40 5.41 -11.79
CA VAL A 4 42.28 4.62 -12.32
C VAL A 4 41.22 4.55 -11.22
N ALA A 5 39.97 4.85 -11.55
CA ALA A 5 38.88 4.75 -10.59
C ALA A 5 38.74 3.29 -10.14
N ASP A 6 38.56 3.08 -8.84
CA ASP A 6 38.26 1.78 -8.28
C ASP A 6 36.90 1.28 -8.79
N LYS A 7 36.74 -0.04 -8.83
CA LYS A 7 35.51 -0.74 -9.22
C LYS A 7 34.70 -1.14 -8.01
N ILE A 8 33.37 -1.05 -8.11
CA ILE A 8 32.47 -1.40 -7.01
C ILE A 8 32.65 -2.86 -6.60
N LYS A 9 32.77 -3.76 -7.59
CA LYS A 9 32.97 -5.20 -7.37
C LYS A 9 34.22 -5.56 -6.55
N LEU A 10 35.19 -4.67 -6.44
CA LEU A 10 36.43 -4.89 -5.67
C LEU A 10 36.31 -4.42 -4.21
N ILE A 11 35.13 -3.98 -3.78
CA ILE A 11 34.89 -3.57 -2.40
C ILE A 11 34.59 -4.81 -1.55
N ASP A 12 35.58 -5.26 -0.79
CA ASP A 12 35.55 -6.47 0.04
C ASP A 12 35.60 -6.20 1.55
N GLY A 13 35.58 -4.93 1.96
CA GLY A 13 35.67 -4.51 3.37
C GLY A 13 37.09 -4.47 3.94
N SER A 14 38.13 -4.81 3.17
CA SER A 14 39.54 -4.79 3.64
C SER A 14 40.16 -3.39 3.70
N ARG A 15 39.59 -2.43 2.96
CA ARG A 15 40.06 -1.04 2.87
C ARG A 15 38.88 -0.07 2.86
N GLU A 16 39.15 1.21 3.14
CA GLU A 16 38.12 2.28 3.16
C GLU A 16 38.41 3.41 2.15
N ALA A 17 39.67 3.51 1.69
CA ALA A 17 40.10 4.50 0.71
C ALA A 17 39.82 4.01 -0.72
N PHE A 18 38.60 4.23 -1.19
CA PHE A 18 38.21 4.04 -2.59
C PHE A 18 37.97 5.37 -3.27
N LYS A 19 38.27 5.44 -4.57
CA LYS A 19 37.87 6.52 -5.48
C LYS A 19 37.01 5.94 -6.59
N LEU A 20 35.72 6.19 -6.52
CA LEU A 20 34.72 5.65 -7.42
C LEU A 20 34.27 6.72 -8.43
N SER A 21 34.09 6.32 -9.67
CA SER A 21 33.41 7.09 -10.72
C SER A 21 32.07 6.45 -10.98
N VAL A 22 30.98 7.11 -10.57
CA VAL A 22 29.65 6.48 -10.50
C VAL A 22 28.54 7.41 -10.99
N ARG A 23 27.43 6.82 -11.42
CA ARG A 23 26.15 7.51 -11.61
C ARG A 23 25.25 7.21 -10.42
N ILE A 24 24.55 8.22 -9.90
CA ILE A 24 23.47 8.00 -8.93
C ILE A 24 22.23 7.54 -9.71
N THR A 25 21.79 6.29 -9.53
CA THR A 25 20.56 5.79 -10.19
C THR A 25 19.32 6.13 -9.37
N ASP A 26 19.47 6.13 -8.05
CA ASP A 26 18.39 6.35 -7.10
C ASP A 26 18.87 7.15 -5.91
N LEU A 27 18.01 8.04 -5.41
CA LEU A 27 18.26 8.90 -4.27
C LEU A 27 16.95 9.15 -3.53
N TRP A 28 16.94 8.85 -2.23
CA TRP A 28 15.76 9.06 -1.39
C TRP A 28 16.15 9.59 -0.01
N PHE A 29 15.19 10.26 0.62
CA PHE A 29 15.34 10.84 1.95
C PHE A 29 14.56 10.02 2.97
N ILE A 30 15.25 9.59 4.03
CA ILE A 30 14.67 8.89 5.17
C ILE A 30 14.69 9.82 6.37
N ARG A 31 13.50 10.11 6.92
CA ARG A 31 13.37 10.75 8.23
C ARG A 31 13.24 9.66 9.28
N ILE A 32 14.22 9.57 10.17
CA ILE A 32 14.18 8.66 11.31
C ILE A 32 13.73 9.49 12.53
N PRO A 33 12.62 9.13 13.21
CA PRO A 33 12.23 9.78 14.45
C PRO A 33 13.40 9.79 15.43
N GLU A 34 13.65 10.93 16.09
CA GLU A 34 14.72 11.17 17.08
C GLU A 34 16.17 11.10 16.58
N LYS A 35 16.44 10.52 15.40
CA LYS A 35 17.79 10.16 14.95
C LYS A 35 18.33 10.95 13.77
N SER A 36 17.68 12.03 13.34
CA SER A 36 18.07 12.89 12.20
C SER A 36 17.58 12.38 10.82
N GLU A 37 17.62 13.23 9.80
CA GLU A 37 17.27 12.91 8.41
C GLU A 37 18.51 12.41 7.64
N GLN A 38 18.40 11.28 6.93
CA GLN A 38 19.49 10.76 6.11
C GLN A 38 19.08 10.66 4.64
N VAL A 39 20.06 10.83 3.75
CA VAL A 39 19.93 10.52 2.33
C VAL A 39 20.54 9.16 2.09
N GLU A 40 19.83 8.34 1.35
CA GLU A 40 20.33 7.07 0.84
C GLU A 40 20.28 7.11 -0.68
N MET A 41 21.19 6.38 -1.33
CA MET A 41 21.29 6.35 -2.78
C MET A 41 21.86 5.02 -3.27
N VAL A 42 21.48 4.63 -4.48
CA VAL A 42 22.15 3.57 -5.23
C VAL A 42 23.05 4.22 -6.27
N VAL A 43 24.29 3.74 -6.34
CA VAL A 43 25.26 4.20 -7.33
C VAL A 43 25.74 3.02 -8.16
N VAL A 44 25.98 3.29 -9.45
CA VAL A 44 26.45 2.30 -10.42
C VAL A 44 27.77 2.77 -11.04
N ASP A 45 28.72 1.85 -11.23
CA ASP A 45 29.97 2.13 -11.93
C ASP A 45 29.87 1.81 -13.44
N SER A 46 31.00 1.86 -14.14
CA SER A 46 31.03 1.61 -15.59
C SER A 46 30.72 0.16 -15.99
N ASP A 47 30.86 -0.77 -15.05
CA ASP A 47 30.70 -2.21 -15.32
C ASP A 47 29.27 -2.67 -14.99
N GLY A 48 28.44 -1.76 -14.48
CA GLY A 48 27.05 -2.03 -14.10
C GLY A 48 26.89 -2.64 -12.71
N ASP A 49 27.96 -2.65 -11.91
CA ASP A 49 27.92 -3.08 -10.52
C ASP A 49 27.33 -1.97 -9.66
N GLU A 50 26.40 -2.33 -8.76
CA GLU A 50 25.65 -1.39 -7.94
C GLU A 50 26.03 -1.52 -6.46
N ILE A 51 26.06 -0.40 -5.75
CA ILE A 51 26.25 -0.39 -4.30
C ILE A 51 25.36 0.65 -3.63
N HIS A 52 24.87 0.29 -2.44
CA HIS A 52 24.09 1.18 -1.60
C HIS A 52 25.02 2.14 -0.85
N VAL A 53 24.67 3.44 -0.86
CA VAL A 53 25.42 4.51 -0.19
C VAL A 53 24.51 5.30 0.74
N VAL A 54 24.97 5.55 1.96
CA VAL A 54 24.23 6.23 3.03
C VAL A 54 24.94 7.53 3.43
N CYS A 55 24.21 8.64 3.51
CA CYS A 55 24.66 9.94 3.97
C CYS A 55 23.77 10.46 5.10
N LYS A 56 24.30 10.50 6.32
CA LYS A 56 23.60 10.96 7.53
C LYS A 56 23.49 12.49 7.62
N GLN A 57 22.57 13.00 8.45
CA GLN A 57 22.24 14.44 8.50
C GLN A 57 23.42 15.35 8.84
N ASP A 58 24.28 14.91 9.76
CA ASP A 58 25.49 15.61 10.17
C ASP A 58 26.42 15.88 8.99
N GLN A 59 26.42 14.99 7.98
CA GLN A 59 27.22 15.12 6.77
C GLN A 59 26.52 15.89 5.65
N LEU A 60 25.17 15.94 5.64
CA LEU A 60 24.38 16.63 4.61
C LEU A 60 24.56 18.16 4.62
N LYS A 61 24.81 18.75 5.80
CA LYS A 61 25.00 20.21 5.95
C LYS A 61 26.20 20.77 5.16
N SER A 62 27.10 19.92 4.68
CA SER A 62 28.29 20.31 3.91
C SER A 62 28.16 19.92 2.43
N ARG A 63 27.88 20.88 1.52
CA ARG A 63 27.94 20.79 0.03
C ARG A 63 27.29 19.57 -0.68
N LYS A 64 26.59 18.70 0.04
CA LYS A 64 26.02 17.41 -0.43
C LYS A 64 24.51 17.46 -0.65
N ALA A 65 23.85 18.58 -0.37
CA ALA A 65 22.43 18.79 -0.62
C ALA A 65 22.05 18.81 -2.12
N ASN A 66 23.04 18.88 -3.02
CA ASN A 66 22.82 18.99 -4.47
C ASN A 66 23.01 17.67 -5.23
N LEU A 67 23.10 16.54 -4.54
CA LEU A 67 23.12 15.24 -5.21
C LEU A 67 21.79 15.02 -5.94
N LYS A 68 21.86 14.62 -7.21
CA LYS A 68 20.69 14.36 -8.03
C LYS A 68 20.82 13.02 -8.72
N GLU A 69 19.69 12.36 -8.89
CA GLU A 69 19.59 11.16 -9.69
C GLU A 69 20.00 11.43 -11.15
N ASN A 70 20.49 10.39 -11.80
CA ASN A 70 20.98 10.35 -13.18
C ASN A 70 22.21 11.22 -13.49
N LEU A 71 22.74 11.95 -12.52
CA LEU A 71 24.01 12.66 -12.64
C LEU A 71 25.19 11.78 -12.22
N THR A 72 26.36 12.11 -12.77
CA THR A 72 27.61 11.38 -12.59
C THR A 72 28.57 12.12 -11.67
N TYR A 73 29.25 11.35 -10.82
CA TYR A 73 30.09 11.88 -9.75
C TYR A 73 31.36 11.06 -9.60
N VAL A 74 32.44 11.75 -9.25
CA VAL A 74 33.63 11.14 -8.67
C VAL A 74 33.54 11.31 -7.16
N MET A 75 33.54 10.19 -6.45
CA MET A 75 33.36 10.15 -5.00
C MET A 75 34.48 9.36 -4.35
N HIS A 76 34.99 9.81 -3.21
CA HIS A 76 36.05 9.11 -2.49
C HIS A 76 36.03 9.31 -0.98
N ASN A 77 36.74 8.42 -0.27
CA ASN A 77 36.86 8.32 1.18
C ASN A 77 35.54 7.93 1.85
N PHE A 78 35.23 6.64 1.86
CA PHE A 78 33.99 6.11 2.43
C PHE A 78 34.29 5.21 3.61
N LYS A 79 33.35 5.14 4.55
CA LYS A 79 33.32 4.02 5.48
C LYS A 79 32.64 2.84 4.80
N VAL A 80 33.31 1.69 4.74
CA VAL A 80 32.71 0.45 4.24
C VAL A 80 32.03 -0.27 5.40
N MET A 81 30.79 -0.70 5.20
CA MET A 81 30.01 -1.40 6.22
C MET A 81 29.36 -2.63 5.60
N LYS A 82 29.11 -3.67 6.39
CA LYS A 82 28.32 -4.81 5.92
C LYS A 82 26.91 -4.36 5.55
N ASN A 83 26.40 -4.92 4.47
CA ASN A 83 25.03 -4.75 4.02
C ASN A 83 24.17 -5.90 4.58
N ASP A 84 24.12 -6.01 5.90
CA ASP A 84 23.44 -7.06 6.65
C ASP A 84 22.07 -6.62 7.20
N GLY A 85 21.57 -5.47 6.75
CA GLY A 85 20.25 -4.98 7.12
C GLY A 85 19.13 -5.92 6.69
N LYS A 86 18.01 -5.89 7.43
CA LYS A 86 16.78 -6.62 7.07
C LYS A 86 16.21 -6.22 5.71
N PHE A 87 16.57 -5.02 5.23
CA PHE A 87 16.19 -4.49 3.93
C PHE A 87 17.47 -4.10 3.19
N ARG A 88 17.79 -4.84 2.13
CA ARG A 88 18.94 -4.59 1.27
C ARG A 88 18.42 -4.05 -0.06
N VAL A 89 18.90 -2.87 -0.43
CA VAL A 89 18.51 -2.23 -1.70
C VAL A 89 19.35 -2.77 -2.86
N CYS A 90 20.59 -3.15 -2.56
CA CYS A 90 21.51 -3.80 -3.50
C CYS A 90 21.95 -5.15 -2.91
N ASP A 91 22.26 -6.11 -3.78
CA ASP A 91 22.74 -7.45 -3.39
C ASP A 91 24.20 -7.46 -2.92
N HIS A 92 24.94 -6.38 -3.19
CA HIS A 92 26.33 -6.24 -2.81
C HIS A 92 26.52 -6.46 -1.29
N GLU A 93 27.52 -7.27 -0.91
CA GLU A 93 27.74 -7.69 0.49
C GLU A 93 28.03 -6.50 1.42
N TYR A 94 28.53 -5.41 0.85
CA TYR A 94 28.86 -4.18 1.55
C TYR A 94 28.04 -2.98 1.05
N LYS A 95 27.94 -1.98 1.91
CA LYS A 95 27.40 -0.65 1.61
C LYS A 95 28.39 0.42 2.07
N LEU A 96 28.29 1.60 1.47
CA LEU A 96 29.16 2.72 1.78
C LEU A 96 28.43 3.72 2.67
N CYS A 97 29.16 4.34 3.59
CA CYS A 97 28.67 5.44 4.40
C CYS A 97 29.58 6.65 4.23
N PHE A 98 28.98 7.82 4.06
CA PHE A 98 29.72 9.06 4.07
C PHE A 98 30.36 9.30 5.44
N THR A 99 31.55 9.87 5.42
CA THR A 99 32.33 10.33 6.56
C THR A 99 32.56 11.84 6.45
N GLY A 100 33.11 12.45 7.51
CA GLY A 100 33.51 13.86 7.53
C GLY A 100 34.51 14.26 6.44
N VAL A 101 35.23 13.31 5.85
CA VAL A 101 36.25 13.53 4.82
C VAL A 101 35.84 12.97 3.45
N THR A 102 34.60 12.50 3.30
CA THR A 102 34.07 12.06 2.00
C THR A 102 33.96 13.25 1.05
N VAL A 103 34.62 13.14 -0.10
CA VAL A 103 34.57 14.13 -1.16
C VAL A 103 33.64 13.63 -2.26
N VAL A 104 32.80 14.53 -2.75
CA VAL A 104 31.91 14.28 -3.89
C VAL A 104 32.08 15.42 -4.87
N ARG A 105 32.38 15.09 -6.13
CA ARG A 105 32.49 16.06 -7.23
C ARG A 105 31.66 15.56 -8.39
N GLN A 106 30.72 16.39 -8.86
CA GLN A 106 30.04 16.09 -10.12
C GLN A 106 31.07 16.10 -11.24
N SER A 107 30.94 15.14 -12.16
CA SER A 107 31.81 15.01 -13.33
C SER A 107 30.99 14.39 -14.43
N ASP A 108 30.90 15.03 -15.59
CA ASP A 108 30.14 14.50 -16.72
C ASP A 108 30.89 13.31 -17.32
N MET A 109 30.26 12.13 -17.26
CA MET A 109 30.83 10.86 -17.71
C MET A 109 29.82 10.15 -18.61
N GLU A 110 29.94 10.38 -19.92
CA GLU A 110 29.02 9.84 -20.93
C GLU A 110 29.04 8.31 -21.01
N HIS A 111 30.18 7.69 -20.68
CA HIS A 111 30.38 6.24 -20.76
C HIS A 111 29.71 5.45 -19.63
N LEU A 112 29.24 6.12 -18.57
CA LEU A 112 28.51 5.44 -17.51
C LEU A 112 27.10 5.12 -18.01
N LEU A 113 26.68 3.88 -17.78
CA LEU A 113 25.39 3.38 -18.25
C LEU A 113 24.25 4.12 -17.53
N PHE A 114 23.20 4.44 -18.27
CA PHE A 114 21.95 4.88 -17.66
C PHE A 114 21.31 3.68 -16.96
N ARG A 115 20.48 3.99 -15.95
CA ARG A 115 19.80 2.99 -15.15
C ARG A 115 19.14 1.95 -16.06
N LYS A 116 19.43 0.67 -15.80
CA LYS A 116 18.78 -0.46 -16.45
C LYS A 116 18.03 -1.24 -15.38
N PHE A 117 16.72 -1.35 -15.50
CA PHE A 117 15.95 -2.13 -14.52
C PHE A 117 16.34 -3.61 -14.61
N ARG A 118 16.65 -4.21 -13.47
CA ARG A 118 16.79 -5.65 -13.32
C ARG A 118 15.46 -6.21 -12.86
N PHE A 119 14.65 -6.68 -13.80
CA PHE A 119 13.37 -7.31 -13.48
C PHE A 119 13.58 -8.73 -12.98
N VAL A 120 12.86 -9.11 -11.93
CA VAL A 120 12.71 -10.50 -11.51
C VAL A 120 11.48 -11.05 -12.23
N ASP A 121 11.64 -12.19 -12.90
CA ASP A 121 10.53 -12.84 -13.58
C ASP A 121 9.50 -13.36 -12.56
N PHE A 122 8.21 -13.18 -12.84
CA PHE A 122 7.13 -13.63 -11.95
C PHE A 122 7.22 -15.12 -11.61
N SER A 123 7.65 -15.95 -12.57
CA SER A 123 7.83 -17.40 -12.35
C SER A 123 8.87 -17.71 -11.27
N SER A 124 9.90 -16.86 -11.14
CA SER A 124 10.94 -17.00 -10.12
C SER A 124 10.45 -16.56 -8.73
N VAL A 125 9.40 -15.74 -8.66
CA VAL A 125 8.81 -15.27 -7.40
C VAL A 125 7.77 -16.25 -6.87
N ILE A 126 6.98 -16.90 -7.73
CA ILE A 126 5.78 -17.68 -7.33
C ILE A 126 6.06 -19.19 -7.09
N ALA A 127 7.30 -19.65 -7.24
CA ALA A 127 7.80 -21.01 -6.93
C ALA A 127 6.74 -22.08 -6.57
N GLY A 128 6.00 -22.59 -7.57
CA GLY A 128 5.15 -23.77 -7.44
C GLY A 128 3.62 -23.56 -7.32
N HIS A 129 3.12 -22.33 -7.17
CA HIS A 129 1.66 -22.08 -7.16
C HIS A 129 1.13 -21.77 -8.56
N PHE A 130 1.09 -22.79 -9.42
CA PHE A 130 0.53 -22.69 -10.77
C PHE A 130 -0.96 -23.09 -10.77
N GLN A 131 -1.84 -22.13 -11.04
CA GLN A 131 -3.09 -22.43 -11.75
C GLN A 131 -2.92 -22.05 -13.22
N ILE A 132 -3.21 -23.01 -14.09
CA ILE A 132 -3.08 -22.89 -15.55
C ILE A 132 -4.01 -21.78 -16.03
N GLY A 133 -3.45 -20.67 -16.53
CA GLY A 133 -4.19 -19.74 -17.40
C GLY A 133 -3.99 -18.24 -17.18
N LEU A 134 -3.56 -17.77 -16.00
CA LEU A 134 -3.31 -16.33 -15.76
C LEU A 134 -2.48 -16.14 -14.47
N LEU A 135 -1.35 -15.46 -14.56
CA LEU A 135 -0.38 -15.31 -13.47
C LEU A 135 -0.74 -14.09 -12.60
N VAL A 136 -1.83 -14.19 -11.83
CA VAL A 136 -2.35 -13.05 -11.05
C VAL A 136 -1.61 -12.89 -9.73
N LEU A 137 -0.81 -11.83 -9.60
CA LEU A 137 -0.09 -11.48 -8.37
C LEU A 137 -0.75 -10.30 -7.65
N SER A 138 -1.01 -10.42 -6.34
CA SER A 138 -1.55 -9.29 -5.56
C SER A 138 -0.46 -8.27 -5.26
N CYS A 139 -0.65 -7.01 -5.67
CA CYS A 139 0.22 -5.91 -5.31
C CYS A 139 -0.49 -4.93 -4.38
N THR A 140 0.14 -4.69 -3.23
CA THR A 140 -0.27 -3.74 -2.20
C THR A 140 0.52 -2.43 -2.34
N LEU A 141 -0.16 -1.32 -2.63
CA LEU A 141 0.44 0.02 -2.59
C LEU A 141 0.01 0.74 -1.32
N TRP A 142 0.96 1.24 -0.52
CA TRP A 142 0.76 1.97 0.73
C TRP A 142 1.00 3.48 0.57
N GLU A 143 0.34 4.29 1.39
CA GLU A 143 0.58 5.73 1.56
C GLU A 143 0.45 6.53 0.25
N ASN A 144 1.36 7.48 -0.01
CA ASN A 144 1.33 8.33 -1.21
C ASN A 144 1.33 7.56 -2.54
N TYR A 145 1.86 6.32 -2.56
CA TYR A 145 1.84 5.48 -3.75
C TYR A 145 0.43 5.01 -4.10
N CYS A 146 -0.37 4.70 -3.07
CA CYS A 146 -1.78 4.39 -3.22
C CYS A 146 -2.53 5.60 -3.83
N LEU A 147 -2.30 6.79 -3.27
CA LEU A 147 -2.94 8.02 -3.73
C LEU A 147 -2.55 8.39 -5.16
N GLN A 148 -1.26 8.28 -5.49
CA GLN A 148 -0.77 8.52 -6.86
C GLN A 148 -1.46 7.59 -7.86
N PHE A 149 -1.62 6.32 -7.47
CA PHE A 149 -2.31 5.33 -8.31
C PHE A 149 -3.81 5.62 -8.46
N LEU A 150 -4.49 5.95 -7.37
CA LEU A 150 -5.91 6.30 -7.39
C LEU A 150 -6.18 7.57 -8.21
N SER A 151 -5.33 8.59 -8.07
CA SER A 151 -5.39 9.81 -8.89
C SER A 151 -5.28 9.47 -10.38
N TYR A 152 -4.30 8.63 -10.74
CA TYR A 152 -4.13 8.20 -12.13
C TYR A 152 -5.36 7.47 -12.67
N LEU A 153 -5.97 6.58 -11.87
CA LEU A 153 -7.18 5.86 -12.27
C LEU A 153 -8.41 6.76 -12.40
N ASN A 154 -8.47 7.86 -11.65
CA ASN A 154 -9.57 8.81 -11.78
C ASN A 154 -9.42 9.68 -13.03
N ASP A 155 -8.19 9.96 -13.46
CA ASP A 155 -7.90 10.81 -14.63
C ASP A 155 -7.94 10.04 -15.97
N ILE A 156 -7.95 8.69 -15.94
CA ILE A 156 -7.93 7.90 -17.17
C ILE A 156 -9.32 7.80 -17.81
N GLU A 157 -9.48 8.39 -18.99
CA GLU A 157 -10.73 8.32 -19.77
C GLU A 157 -10.83 7.06 -20.64
N ASP A 158 -9.69 6.42 -20.96
CA ASP A 158 -9.58 5.30 -21.90
C ASP A 158 -9.24 3.98 -21.18
N GLU A 159 -9.90 2.88 -21.53
CA GLU A 159 -9.71 1.53 -20.93
C GLU A 159 -8.40 0.85 -21.40
N ARG A 160 -7.33 1.61 -21.63
CA ARG A 160 -6.05 1.05 -22.08
C ARG A 160 -5.30 0.36 -20.96
N LEU A 161 -4.49 -0.63 -21.35
CA LEU A 161 -3.59 -1.37 -20.46
C LEU A 161 -2.78 -0.40 -19.58
N VAL A 162 -2.95 -0.55 -18.27
CA VAL A 162 -2.19 0.18 -17.26
C VAL A 162 -0.94 -0.63 -16.93
N VAL A 163 0.22 -0.12 -17.35
CA VAL A 163 1.51 -0.72 -17.03
C VAL A 163 2.11 0.02 -15.84
N ILE A 164 2.40 -0.75 -14.79
CA ILE A 164 2.98 -0.24 -13.55
C ILE A 164 4.41 -0.75 -13.45
N LEU A 165 5.35 0.16 -13.22
CA LEU A 165 6.72 -0.17 -12.84
C LEU A 165 6.91 0.22 -11.37
N LEU A 166 7.17 -0.78 -10.54
CA LEU A 166 7.43 -0.62 -9.11
C LEU A 166 8.87 -1.04 -8.80
N THR A 167 9.72 -0.10 -8.39
CA THR A 167 11.13 -0.39 -8.07
C THR A 167 11.30 -0.89 -6.64
N TYR A 168 12.29 -1.77 -6.43
CA TYR A 168 12.67 -2.36 -5.14
C TYR A 168 11.57 -3.15 -4.41
N ALA A 169 10.46 -3.46 -5.09
CA ALA A 169 9.25 -4.06 -4.54
C ALA A 169 9.54 -5.19 -3.53
N ARG A 170 8.89 -5.15 -2.36
CA ARG A 170 9.02 -6.20 -1.35
C ARG A 170 8.08 -7.34 -1.67
N ILE A 171 8.65 -8.52 -1.84
CA ILE A 171 7.91 -9.77 -1.91
C ILE A 171 7.57 -10.19 -0.49
N LYS A 172 6.28 -10.45 -0.24
CA LYS A 172 5.78 -11.10 0.97
C LYS A 172 5.48 -12.55 0.61
N GLU A 173 6.17 -13.46 1.27
CA GLU A 173 5.93 -14.90 1.14
C GLU A 173 4.50 -15.25 1.56
N ALA A 174 3.98 -16.33 0.99
CA ALA A 174 2.68 -16.85 1.36
C ALA A 174 2.69 -17.29 2.84
N GLN A 175 1.67 -16.88 3.61
CA GLN A 175 1.49 -17.30 5.00
C GLN A 175 0.00 -17.57 5.26
N GLY A 176 -0.33 -18.80 5.68
CA GLY A 176 -1.73 -19.22 5.86
C GLY A 176 -2.50 -19.16 4.54
N SER A 177 -3.67 -18.52 4.54
CA SER A 177 -4.49 -18.27 3.35
C SER A 177 -4.02 -17.08 2.49
N TYR A 178 -3.04 -16.30 2.95
CA TYR A 178 -2.46 -15.23 2.14
C TYR A 178 -1.52 -15.79 1.09
N LEU A 179 -1.91 -15.64 -0.17
CA LEU A 179 -1.06 -15.88 -1.32
C LEU A 179 0.13 -14.90 -1.32
N LEU A 180 1.20 -15.34 -1.98
CA LEU A 180 2.36 -14.52 -2.22
C LEU A 180 1.94 -13.18 -2.84
N SER A 181 2.45 -12.08 -2.29
CA SER A 181 2.07 -10.73 -2.68
C SER A 181 3.27 -9.80 -2.73
N VAL A 182 3.11 -8.71 -3.45
CA VAL A 182 4.13 -7.68 -3.60
C VAL A 182 3.64 -6.41 -2.90
N SER A 183 4.55 -5.64 -2.33
CA SER A 183 4.21 -4.32 -1.81
C SER A 183 5.33 -3.31 -2.03
N ASN A 184 4.99 -2.04 -2.16
CA ASN A 184 5.99 -0.99 -1.95
C ASN A 184 6.47 -1.02 -0.48
N SER A 185 7.72 -0.61 -0.22
CA SER A 185 8.27 -0.61 1.13
C SER A 185 9.16 0.60 1.36
N PHE A 186 8.77 1.56 2.19
CA PHE A 186 9.57 2.78 2.45
C PHE A 186 9.72 3.72 1.22
N LYS A 187 10.28 4.91 1.45
CA LYS A 187 10.34 6.03 0.49
C LYS A 187 11.30 5.84 -0.70
N ALA A 188 12.12 4.78 -0.70
CA ALA A 188 13.09 4.51 -1.77
C ALA A 188 12.45 4.08 -3.09
N PHE A 189 11.17 3.73 -3.06
CA PHE A 189 10.50 3.01 -4.13
C PHE A 189 9.94 4.04 -5.10
N LYS A 190 9.94 3.72 -6.38
CA LYS A 190 9.33 4.56 -7.42
C LYS A 190 8.18 3.78 -8.00
N LEU A 191 7.02 4.43 -8.03
CA LEU A 191 5.86 3.98 -8.75
C LEU A 191 5.77 4.83 -10.02
N MET A 192 5.90 4.16 -11.17
CA MET A 192 5.75 4.77 -12.48
C MET A 192 4.55 4.11 -13.14
N ILE A 193 3.58 4.91 -13.56
CA ILE A 193 2.33 4.45 -14.13
C ILE A 193 2.27 4.98 -15.55
N ASN A 194 2.42 4.08 -16.53
CA ASN A 194 2.40 4.45 -17.95
C ASN A 194 3.37 5.58 -18.34
N ASN A 195 4.43 5.79 -17.55
CA ASN A 195 5.47 6.77 -17.86
C ASN A 195 6.20 6.41 -19.17
N LEU A 196 6.70 7.42 -19.87
CA LEU A 196 7.51 7.28 -21.08
C LEU A 196 8.95 6.85 -20.72
N VAL A 197 9.09 5.62 -20.25
CA VAL A 197 10.38 4.94 -20.09
C VAL A 197 10.47 3.78 -21.07
N LEU A 198 11.69 3.52 -21.55
CA LEU A 198 11.97 2.50 -22.58
C LEU A 198 11.37 1.15 -22.20
N GLU A 199 11.48 0.76 -20.93
CA GLU A 199 11.04 -0.55 -20.47
C GLU A 199 9.52 -0.71 -20.49
N ILE A 200 8.76 0.36 -20.21
CA ILE A 200 7.30 0.35 -20.34
C ILE A 200 6.90 0.32 -21.82
N GLN A 201 7.63 1.02 -22.68
CA GLN A 201 7.40 1.00 -24.13
C GLN A 201 7.67 -0.39 -24.71
N GLU A 202 8.82 -0.98 -24.41
CA GLU A 202 9.18 -2.35 -24.81
C GLU A 202 8.18 -3.40 -24.29
N PHE A 203 7.68 -3.23 -23.05
CA PHE A 203 6.64 -4.12 -22.51
C PHE A 203 5.32 -3.98 -23.27
N ARG A 204 4.90 -2.74 -23.58
CA ARG A 204 3.69 -2.49 -24.38
C ARG A 204 3.82 -3.09 -25.77
N GLU A 205 4.93 -2.88 -26.46
CA GLU A 205 5.16 -3.43 -27.80
C GLU A 205 5.11 -4.97 -27.82
N ARG A 206 5.73 -5.63 -26.84
CA ARG A 206 5.64 -7.09 -26.68
C ARG A 206 4.20 -7.56 -26.40
N SER A 207 3.44 -6.78 -25.64
CA SER A 207 2.05 -7.11 -25.29
C SER A 207 1.08 -6.93 -26.46
N VAL A 208 1.36 -5.99 -27.38
CA VAL A 208 0.56 -5.74 -28.60
C VAL A 208 0.75 -6.84 -29.65
N LEU A 209 1.89 -7.57 -29.64
CA LEU A 209 2.16 -8.68 -30.56
C LEU A 209 1.40 -9.98 -30.21
N THR A 210 0.83 -10.07 -29.02
CA THR A 210 -0.26 -11.02 -28.73
C THR A 210 -1.57 -10.31 -29.01
N PRO A 211 -2.26 -10.56 -30.14
CA PRO A 211 -3.65 -10.21 -30.19
C PRO A 211 -4.32 -10.95 -29.03
N ILE A 212 -5.03 -10.21 -28.17
CA ILE A 212 -5.94 -10.73 -27.14
C ILE A 212 -7.13 -11.51 -27.79
N GLY A 213 -6.99 -11.92 -29.05
CA GLY A 213 -7.84 -12.86 -29.76
C GLY A 213 -6.99 -13.74 -30.68
N GLN A 214 -7.28 -15.03 -30.70
CA GLN A 214 -6.68 -16.08 -31.54
C GLN A 214 -5.50 -16.86 -30.91
N GLY A 215 -5.78 -17.44 -29.74
CA GLY A 215 -4.94 -18.48 -29.13
C GLY A 215 -5.71 -19.41 -28.20
N SER A 216 -7.02 -19.62 -28.41
CA SER A 216 -7.80 -20.75 -27.89
C SER A 216 -9.23 -20.66 -28.43
N SER A 217 -9.52 -21.36 -29.51
CA SER A 217 -10.91 -21.73 -29.81
C SER A 217 -11.33 -22.76 -28.76
N GLN A 218 -12.41 -22.47 -28.02
CA GLN A 218 -12.96 -23.25 -26.88
C GLN A 218 -12.59 -22.77 -25.45
N VAL A 219 -12.57 -21.46 -25.17
CA VAL A 219 -12.83 -20.98 -23.80
C VAL A 219 -13.90 -19.90 -23.83
N SER A 220 -15.05 -20.29 -23.28
CA SER A 220 -16.26 -19.54 -23.04
C SER A 220 -15.98 -18.18 -22.39
N ARG A 221 -16.80 -17.17 -22.74
CA ARG A 221 -17.03 -15.89 -22.05
C ARG A 221 -16.16 -15.72 -20.81
N SER A 222 -15.21 -14.80 -20.84
CA SER A 222 -14.73 -14.14 -19.62
C SER A 222 -15.96 -13.54 -18.93
N SER A 223 -16.57 -14.31 -18.03
CA SER A 223 -17.62 -13.82 -17.17
C SER A 223 -17.00 -12.66 -16.41
N GLN A 224 -17.56 -11.46 -16.57
CA GLN A 224 -17.40 -10.44 -15.56
C GLN A 224 -17.70 -11.14 -14.23
N LEU A 225 -16.67 -11.39 -13.43
CA LEU A 225 -16.85 -12.00 -12.11
C LEU A 225 -17.93 -11.17 -11.42
N SER A 226 -18.98 -11.84 -10.98
CA SER A 226 -20.09 -11.17 -10.32
C SER A 226 -19.54 -10.37 -9.14
N SER A 227 -20.19 -9.26 -8.77
CA SER A 227 -19.85 -8.53 -7.54
C SER A 227 -19.72 -9.47 -6.33
N LYS A 228 -20.52 -10.54 -6.34
CA LYS A 228 -20.53 -11.66 -5.38
C LYS A 228 -19.22 -12.46 -5.39
N ASP A 229 -18.75 -12.89 -6.55
CA ASP A 229 -17.53 -13.69 -6.67
C ASP A 229 -16.29 -12.89 -6.25
N VAL A 230 -16.26 -11.59 -6.57
CA VAL A 230 -15.18 -10.69 -6.12
C VAL A 230 -15.19 -10.54 -4.59
N PHE A 231 -16.37 -10.46 -3.99
CA PHE A 231 -16.51 -10.36 -2.54
C PHE A 231 -15.98 -11.61 -1.83
N LEU A 232 -16.38 -12.80 -2.30
CA LEU A 232 -16.00 -14.08 -1.70
C LEU A 232 -14.56 -14.51 -2.06
N SER A 233 -13.99 -13.96 -3.12
CA SER A 233 -12.64 -14.34 -3.56
C SER A 233 -11.58 -14.21 -2.45
N LYS A 234 -10.78 -15.26 -2.27
CA LYS A 234 -9.65 -15.31 -1.33
C LYS A 234 -10.04 -15.07 0.13
N ALA A 235 -11.25 -15.43 0.52
CA ALA A 235 -11.70 -15.37 1.90
C ALA A 235 -12.32 -16.70 2.31
N GLU A 236 -12.12 -17.10 3.56
CA GLU A 236 -12.81 -18.24 4.17
C GLU A 236 -14.12 -17.80 4.80
N GLU A 237 -15.19 -18.58 4.67
CA GLU A 237 -16.43 -18.31 5.37
C GLU A 237 -16.32 -18.76 6.84
N LYS A 238 -16.59 -17.85 7.77
CA LYS A 238 -16.51 -18.13 9.21
C LYS A 238 -17.67 -17.49 9.94
N ASN A 239 -18.23 -18.20 10.92
CA ASN A 239 -19.12 -17.59 11.90
C ASN A 239 -18.31 -16.79 12.96
N ILE A 240 -19.02 -16.04 13.80
CA ILE A 240 -18.40 -15.17 14.80
C ILE A 240 -17.57 -15.95 15.84
N SER A 241 -18.01 -17.14 16.26
CA SER A 241 -17.24 -17.96 17.21
C SER A 241 -15.93 -18.48 16.59
N GLN A 242 -15.95 -18.88 15.32
CA GLN A 242 -14.77 -19.28 14.56
C GLN A 242 -13.80 -18.12 14.35
N ILE A 243 -14.30 -16.90 14.09
CA ILE A 243 -13.46 -15.70 14.02
C ILE A 243 -12.76 -15.48 15.36
N ASN A 244 -13.50 -15.52 16.47
CA ASN A 244 -12.95 -15.34 17.81
C ASN A 244 -11.91 -16.42 18.18
N ALA A 245 -12.07 -17.64 17.67
CA ALA A 245 -11.16 -18.76 17.90
C ALA A 245 -9.94 -18.79 16.94
N THR A 246 -9.89 -17.93 15.93
CA THR A 246 -8.83 -17.95 14.92
C THR A 246 -7.49 -17.48 15.49
N SER A 247 -6.43 -18.27 15.29
CA SER A 247 -5.07 -17.99 15.78
C SER A 247 -4.11 -17.44 14.72
N GLU A 248 -4.46 -17.52 13.44
CA GLU A 248 -3.65 -17.06 12.31
C GLU A 248 -4.22 -15.79 11.67
N GLU A 249 -3.37 -15.02 10.99
CA GLU A 249 -3.83 -13.87 10.23
C GLU A 249 -4.52 -14.38 8.95
N ILE A 250 -5.80 -14.05 8.78
CA ILE A 250 -6.61 -14.51 7.63
C ILE A 250 -7.54 -13.40 7.14
N VAL A 251 -8.03 -13.53 5.90
CA VAL A 251 -9.24 -12.84 5.45
C VAL A 251 -10.40 -13.83 5.49
N CYS A 252 -11.49 -13.46 6.13
CA CYS A 252 -12.70 -14.24 6.17
C CYS A 252 -13.93 -13.42 5.79
N VAL A 253 -15.02 -14.09 5.48
CA VAL A 253 -16.33 -13.50 5.28
C VAL A 253 -17.27 -14.02 6.36
N SER A 254 -18.05 -13.12 6.96
CA SER A 254 -19.08 -13.44 7.96
C SER A 254 -20.26 -12.52 7.79
N VAL A 255 -21.45 -12.99 8.16
CA VAL A 255 -22.62 -12.12 8.34
C VAL A 255 -22.77 -11.74 9.81
N ALA A 256 -23.21 -10.51 10.08
CA ALA A 256 -23.55 -10.08 11.42
C ALA A 256 -24.42 -8.83 11.44
N LYS A 257 -25.09 -8.61 12.58
CA LYS A 257 -25.82 -7.38 12.88
C LYS A 257 -24.93 -6.46 13.71
N ILE A 258 -24.81 -5.20 13.31
CA ILE A 258 -24.21 -4.17 14.17
C ILE A 258 -25.18 -3.88 15.32
N THR A 259 -24.75 -4.13 16.56
CA THR A 259 -25.61 -3.98 17.74
C THR A 259 -25.33 -2.70 18.51
N THR A 260 -24.06 -2.33 18.67
CA THR A 260 -23.66 -1.15 19.46
C THR A 260 -22.38 -0.54 18.90
N MET A 261 -22.24 0.78 19.06
CA MET A 261 -20.97 1.47 18.87
C MET A 261 -20.08 1.28 20.10
N VAL A 262 -18.78 1.11 19.90
CA VAL A 262 -17.79 0.99 20.98
C VAL A 262 -16.95 2.27 21.01
N MET A 263 -17.05 3.01 22.12
CA MET A 263 -16.38 4.29 22.36
C MET A 263 -15.57 4.24 23.67
N ASP A 264 -14.80 3.17 23.88
CA ASP A 264 -14.11 2.91 25.15
C ASP A 264 -12.73 3.60 25.25
N ASN A 265 -11.89 3.47 24.21
CA ASN A 265 -10.48 3.89 24.25
C ASN A 265 -10.10 4.96 23.23
N TYR A 266 -10.98 5.23 22.26
CA TYR A 266 -10.67 6.09 21.12
C TYR A 266 -11.92 6.85 20.66
N SER A 267 -11.71 8.03 20.07
CA SER A 267 -12.77 8.74 19.37
C SER A 267 -13.19 7.99 18.09
N TRP A 268 -14.42 8.24 17.66
CA TRP A 268 -15.00 7.79 16.38
C TRP A 268 -14.26 8.33 15.15
N CYS A 269 -13.41 9.33 15.34
CA CYS A 269 -12.62 9.94 14.28
C CYS A 269 -11.17 10.19 14.71
N TYR A 270 -10.31 10.44 13.73
CA TYR A 270 -8.96 10.94 13.95
C TYR A 270 -8.64 12.05 12.96
N LEU A 271 -7.74 12.95 13.37
CA LEU A 271 -7.21 14.00 12.52
C LEU A 271 -6.13 13.42 11.60
N ALA A 272 -6.20 13.78 10.34
CA ALA A 272 -5.31 13.33 9.29
C ALA A 272 -4.79 14.51 8.46
N CYS A 273 -3.64 14.31 7.83
CA CYS A 273 -3.14 15.23 6.82
C CYS A 273 -4.00 15.17 5.57
N GLY A 274 -4.52 16.30 5.08
CA GLY A 274 -5.35 16.36 3.87
C GLY A 274 -4.62 15.94 2.58
N GLN A 275 -3.29 15.79 2.64
CA GLN A 275 -2.45 15.48 1.49
C GLN A 275 -1.91 14.04 1.49
N CYS A 276 -1.66 13.46 2.66
CA CYS A 276 -1.09 12.10 2.77
C CYS A 276 -1.90 11.16 3.67
N TYR A 277 -3.01 11.64 4.24
CA TYR A 277 -3.97 10.93 5.10
C TYR A 277 -3.42 10.26 6.36
N LYS A 278 -2.11 10.39 6.61
CA LYS A 278 -1.50 9.95 7.87
C LYS A 278 -2.14 10.67 9.04
N LYS A 279 -2.41 9.89 10.10
CA LYS A 279 -2.81 10.40 11.40
C LYS A 279 -1.83 11.48 11.84
N ALA A 280 -2.37 12.57 12.34
CA ALA A 280 -1.61 13.67 12.90
C ALA A 280 -2.11 13.92 14.31
N ASP A 281 -1.19 13.87 15.29
CA ASP A 281 -1.48 14.21 16.67
C ASP A 281 -1.37 15.73 16.80
N ILE A 282 -2.51 16.42 16.76
CA ILE A 282 -2.59 17.87 16.55
C ILE A 282 -3.38 18.52 17.69
N GLU A 283 -2.83 19.61 18.24
CA GLU A 283 -3.52 20.51 19.18
C GLU A 283 -3.94 21.83 18.52
N THR A 284 -3.44 22.14 17.32
CA THR A 284 -3.57 23.45 16.65
C THR A 284 -4.26 23.37 15.29
N VAL A 285 -5.05 24.39 14.93
CA VAL A 285 -5.83 24.44 13.66
C VAL A 285 -4.95 24.27 12.42
N SER A 286 -3.75 24.85 12.43
CA SER A 286 -2.75 24.66 11.39
C SER A 286 -1.58 23.82 11.91
N PHE A 287 -1.05 22.94 11.06
CA PHE A 287 0.09 22.09 11.40
C PHE A 287 0.90 21.69 10.17
N THR A 288 2.20 21.48 10.36
CA THR A 288 3.08 20.88 9.36
C THR A 288 3.09 19.36 9.55
N CYS A 289 2.57 18.61 8.58
CA CYS A 289 2.58 17.16 8.63
C CYS A 289 4.03 16.62 8.52
N PRO A 290 4.37 15.45 9.11
CA PRO A 290 5.66 14.79 8.88
C PRO A 290 6.02 14.53 7.40
N CYS A 291 5.03 14.57 6.49
CA CYS A 291 5.25 14.54 5.05
C CYS A 291 5.89 15.82 4.48
N GLY A 292 5.98 16.89 5.27
CA GLY A 292 6.60 18.17 4.92
C GLY A 292 5.63 19.20 4.33
N LYS A 293 4.33 18.93 4.30
CA LYS A 293 3.31 19.87 3.81
C LYS A 293 2.59 20.55 4.98
N ASP A 294 2.36 21.84 4.83
CA ASP A 294 1.50 22.62 5.73
C ASP A 294 0.03 22.32 5.44
N ASN A 295 -0.74 22.17 6.50
CA ASN A 295 -2.18 21.93 6.46
C ASN A 295 -2.84 23.07 7.25
N ASP A 296 -3.67 23.85 6.57
CA ASP A 296 -4.38 24.99 7.17
C ASP A 296 -5.59 24.56 8.00
N GLN A 297 -6.12 23.36 7.71
CA GLN A 297 -7.16 22.70 8.48
C GLN A 297 -6.89 21.19 8.52
N PRO A 298 -7.13 20.53 9.67
CA PRO A 298 -7.03 19.09 9.77
C PRO A 298 -8.22 18.40 9.11
N LEU A 299 -7.95 17.32 8.36
CA LEU A 299 -8.99 16.49 7.76
C LEU A 299 -9.43 15.43 8.77
N LEU A 300 -10.73 15.29 9.02
CA LEU A 300 -11.23 14.22 9.88
C LEU A 300 -11.42 12.92 9.09
N ARG A 301 -11.19 11.77 9.71
CA ARG A 301 -11.45 10.45 9.11
C ARG A 301 -12.08 9.50 10.11
N TYR A 302 -13.02 8.65 9.67
CA TYR A 302 -13.67 7.70 10.59
C TYR A 302 -12.70 6.64 11.07
N ARG A 303 -12.87 6.27 12.33
CA ARG A 303 -12.22 5.18 13.03
C ARG A 303 -13.23 4.60 14.02
N VAL A 304 -14.10 3.73 13.55
CA VAL A 304 -15.27 3.29 14.31
C VAL A 304 -15.14 1.82 14.70
N GLU A 305 -15.28 1.54 15.99
CA GLU A 305 -15.40 0.19 16.52
C GLU A 305 -16.88 -0.15 16.73
N VAL A 306 -17.32 -1.27 16.16
CA VAL A 306 -18.69 -1.79 16.30
C VAL A 306 -18.65 -3.10 17.07
N MET A 307 -19.64 -3.33 17.93
CA MET A 307 -20.00 -4.70 18.28
C MET A 307 -20.91 -5.26 17.20
N VAL A 308 -20.57 -6.46 16.75
CA VAL A 308 -21.41 -7.22 15.84
C VAL A 308 -21.87 -8.50 16.52
N ASN A 309 -23.11 -8.91 16.25
CA ASN A 309 -23.70 -10.13 16.77
C ASN A 309 -24.27 -10.99 15.64
N HIS A 310 -24.06 -12.30 15.73
CA HIS A 310 -24.78 -13.29 14.95
C HIS A 310 -25.00 -14.54 15.79
N GLN A 311 -26.25 -15.04 15.84
CA GLN A 311 -26.62 -16.25 16.58
C GLN A 311 -26.17 -16.27 18.06
N GLY A 312 -26.24 -15.11 18.74
CA GLY A 312 -25.89 -15.00 20.16
C GLY A 312 -24.40 -14.81 20.43
N GLU A 313 -23.54 -15.08 19.45
CA GLU A 313 -22.11 -14.79 19.51
C GLU A 313 -21.85 -13.33 19.12
N GLN A 314 -20.88 -12.70 19.79
CA GLN A 314 -20.54 -11.31 19.56
C GLN A 314 -19.03 -11.10 19.42
N THR A 315 -18.65 -10.09 18.64
CA THR A 315 -17.26 -9.68 18.51
C THR A 315 -17.14 -8.19 18.14
N LYS A 316 -15.92 -7.65 18.17
CA LYS A 316 -15.62 -6.27 17.79
C LYS A 316 -15.10 -6.23 16.36
N PHE A 317 -15.74 -5.47 15.48
CA PHE A 317 -15.20 -5.13 14.16
C PHE A 317 -14.78 -3.66 14.10
N PHE A 318 -13.77 -3.40 13.29
CA PHE A 318 -13.19 -2.10 13.07
C PHE A 318 -13.53 -1.61 11.66
N ILE A 319 -14.20 -0.48 11.54
CA ILE A 319 -14.64 0.11 10.27
C ILE A 319 -13.90 1.43 10.06
N TRP A 320 -13.21 1.52 8.93
CA TRP A 320 -12.47 2.71 8.53
C TRP A 320 -13.32 3.71 7.77
N ASP A 321 -12.75 4.89 7.58
CA ASP A 321 -13.28 6.05 6.87
C ASP A 321 -14.20 5.73 5.68
N ARG A 322 -13.70 4.96 4.70
CA ARG A 322 -14.44 4.73 3.46
C ARG A 322 -15.72 3.93 3.69
N GLU A 323 -15.60 2.76 4.31
CA GLU A 323 -16.73 1.86 4.55
C GLU A 323 -17.74 2.52 5.50
N CYS A 324 -17.26 3.26 6.49
CA CYS A 324 -18.10 3.99 7.44
C CYS A 324 -18.85 5.13 6.75
N ALA A 325 -18.17 5.96 5.95
CA ALA A 325 -18.79 7.06 5.21
C ALA A 325 -19.85 6.54 4.21
N GLN A 326 -19.60 5.39 3.58
CA GLN A 326 -20.57 4.75 2.68
C GLN A 326 -21.81 4.24 3.43
N LEU A 327 -21.64 3.59 4.60
CA LEU A 327 -22.78 3.12 5.41
C LEU A 327 -23.61 4.27 5.99
N ILE A 328 -22.95 5.34 6.45
CA ILE A 328 -23.62 6.49 7.06
C ILE A 328 -24.22 7.41 5.98
N GLY A 329 -23.61 7.45 4.80
CA GLY A 329 -23.93 8.38 3.71
C GLY A 329 -23.43 9.80 3.96
N GLN A 330 -22.50 10.00 4.90
CA GLN A 330 -21.93 11.31 5.23
C GLN A 330 -20.44 11.18 5.54
N SER A 331 -19.65 12.13 5.06
CA SER A 331 -18.25 12.31 5.45
C SER A 331 -18.12 12.74 6.92
N THR A 332 -16.97 12.47 7.51
CA THR A 332 -16.60 12.97 8.85
C THR A 332 -16.70 14.47 8.98
N ASP A 333 -16.31 15.23 7.96
CA ASP A 333 -16.37 16.70 7.98
C ASP A 333 -17.82 17.20 7.97
N GLU A 334 -18.72 16.55 7.23
CA GLU A 334 -20.16 16.85 7.26
C GLU A 334 -20.75 16.55 8.63
N VAL A 335 -20.44 15.38 9.18
CA VAL A 335 -20.91 14.99 10.52
C VAL A 335 -20.40 15.95 11.58
N ASN A 336 -19.12 16.33 11.53
CA ASN A 336 -18.55 17.26 12.50
C ASN A 336 -19.12 18.68 12.36
N ARG A 337 -19.42 19.16 11.14
CA ARG A 337 -20.10 20.45 10.96
C ARG A 337 -21.48 20.45 11.62
N LEU A 338 -22.28 19.40 11.41
CA LEU A 338 -23.60 19.28 12.03
C LEU A 338 -23.51 19.22 13.56
N LYS A 339 -22.53 18.48 14.11
CA LYS A 339 -22.27 18.47 15.55
C LYS A 339 -22.02 19.88 16.11
N ILE A 340 -21.18 20.66 15.43
CA ILE A 340 -20.85 22.03 15.83
C ILE A 340 -22.09 22.94 15.74
N GLU A 341 -22.91 22.78 14.69
CA GLU A 341 -24.17 23.52 14.53
C GLU A 341 -25.18 23.19 15.63
N ASP A 342 -25.23 21.94 16.10
CA ASP A 342 -26.03 21.49 17.23
C ASP A 342 -25.43 21.89 18.60
N GLY A 343 -24.28 22.56 18.61
CA GLY A 343 -23.60 23.06 19.80
C GLY A 343 -22.64 22.07 20.47
N ASP A 344 -22.40 20.91 19.86
CA ASP A 344 -21.43 19.92 20.33
C ASP A 344 -20.09 20.06 19.59
N VAL A 345 -19.12 20.68 20.26
CA VAL A 345 -17.76 20.90 19.75
C VAL A 345 -16.78 19.80 20.17
N ASP A 346 -17.19 18.83 20.99
CA ASP A 346 -16.30 17.77 21.46
C ASP A 346 -16.17 16.68 20.40
N LEU A 347 -14.97 16.53 19.82
CA LEU A 347 -14.68 15.46 18.86
C LEU A 347 -14.78 14.06 19.47
N ASN A 348 -14.76 13.91 20.80
CA ASN A 348 -14.89 12.60 21.46
C ASN A 348 -16.35 12.20 21.68
N ALA A 349 -17.28 13.16 21.68
CA ALA A 349 -18.70 12.85 21.79
C ALA A 349 -19.18 12.14 20.52
N SER A 350 -19.94 11.05 20.69
CA SER A 350 -20.47 10.26 19.58
C SER A 350 -21.47 11.08 18.76
N PRO A 351 -21.29 11.25 17.44
CA PRO A 351 -22.28 11.87 16.60
C PRO A 351 -23.53 11.00 16.46
N GLN A 352 -24.71 11.64 16.38
CA GLN A 352 -25.96 10.95 16.07
C GLN A 352 -25.94 10.24 14.71
N ALA A 353 -25.10 10.70 13.77
CA ALA A 353 -24.93 10.04 12.48
C ALA A 353 -24.46 8.58 12.60
N LEU A 354 -23.71 8.23 13.66
CA LEU A 354 -23.28 6.87 13.93
C LEU A 354 -24.44 5.92 14.25
N ASP A 355 -25.55 6.44 14.76
CA ASP A 355 -26.75 5.63 15.07
C ASP A 355 -27.33 4.96 13.81
N ARG A 356 -27.01 5.48 12.61
CA ARG A 356 -27.39 4.86 11.34
C ARG A 356 -26.75 3.51 11.09
N LEU A 357 -25.62 3.23 11.75
CA LEU A 357 -24.97 1.92 11.68
C LEU A 357 -25.71 0.88 12.52
N LEU A 358 -26.42 1.31 13.57
CA LEU A 358 -27.09 0.41 14.50
C LEU A 358 -28.21 -0.35 13.80
N GLY A 359 -28.20 -1.66 13.97
CA GLY A 359 -29.19 -2.55 13.40
C GLY A 359 -28.92 -2.99 11.97
N CYS A 360 -27.90 -2.44 11.30
CA CYS A 360 -27.48 -2.91 9.98
C CYS A 360 -27.06 -4.39 10.04
N PHE A 361 -27.73 -5.24 9.26
CA PHE A 361 -27.37 -6.64 9.07
C PHE A 361 -26.63 -6.77 7.75
N LEU A 362 -25.35 -7.12 7.79
CA LEU A 362 -24.44 -7.03 6.65
C LEU A 362 -23.61 -8.29 6.52
N ALA A 363 -23.19 -8.59 5.28
CA ALA A 363 -22.06 -9.45 5.01
C ALA A 363 -20.78 -8.62 5.12
N PHE A 364 -19.82 -9.07 5.92
CA PHE A 364 -18.54 -8.42 6.14
C PHE A 364 -17.42 -9.29 5.59
N LYS A 365 -16.53 -8.69 4.81
CA LYS A 365 -15.20 -9.23 4.50
C LYS A 365 -14.23 -8.63 5.50
N VAL A 366 -13.66 -9.48 6.35
CA VAL A 366 -12.91 -9.07 7.54
C VAL A 366 -11.50 -9.63 7.48
N LYS A 367 -10.54 -8.76 7.79
CA LYS A 367 -9.17 -9.15 8.06
C LYS A 367 -9.01 -9.43 9.55
N VAL A 368 -8.72 -10.68 9.88
CA VAL A 368 -8.52 -11.14 11.26
C VAL A 368 -7.03 -11.05 11.58
N GLN A 369 -6.66 -10.27 12.60
CA GLN A 369 -5.29 -10.14 13.08
C GLN A 369 -5.20 -10.49 14.58
N PRO A 370 -5.13 -11.79 14.92
CA PRO A 370 -5.23 -12.26 16.30
C PRO A 370 -4.16 -11.69 17.23
N ARG A 371 -2.95 -11.46 16.68
CA ARG A 371 -1.81 -10.86 17.43
C ARG A 371 -2.15 -9.51 18.04
N PHE A 372 -3.02 -8.73 17.41
CA PHE A 372 -3.43 -7.42 17.89
C PHE A 372 -4.87 -7.42 18.42
N ARG A 373 -5.54 -8.58 18.41
CA ARG A 373 -7.00 -8.71 18.65
C ARG A 373 -7.83 -7.74 17.81
N ASN A 374 -7.37 -7.49 16.57
CA ASN A 374 -8.00 -6.56 15.65
C ASN A 374 -8.70 -7.31 14.53
N PHE A 375 -9.96 -6.99 14.29
CA PHE A 375 -10.78 -7.51 13.19
C PHE A 375 -11.22 -6.33 12.32
N VAL A 376 -10.54 -6.13 11.19
CA VAL A 376 -10.72 -4.94 10.34
C VAL A 376 -11.64 -5.26 9.17
N VAL A 377 -12.70 -4.50 9.00
CA VAL A 377 -13.59 -4.61 7.85
C VAL A 377 -12.87 -4.08 6.62
N LEU A 378 -12.65 -4.97 5.64
CA LEU A 378 -12.08 -4.63 4.33
C LEU A 378 -13.16 -4.20 3.34
N LYS A 379 -14.36 -4.78 3.48
CA LYS A 379 -15.53 -4.50 2.66
C LYS A 379 -16.79 -5.02 3.36
N TYR A 380 -17.94 -4.44 3.03
CA TYR A 380 -19.24 -4.95 3.44
C TYR A 380 -20.19 -5.05 2.24
N SER A 381 -21.32 -5.73 2.44
CA SER A 381 -22.47 -5.70 1.55
C SER A 381 -23.77 -5.81 2.34
N ASP A 382 -24.74 -5.02 1.94
CA ASP A 382 -26.13 -5.02 2.39
C ASP A 382 -27.07 -5.74 1.41
N GLU A 383 -26.54 -6.30 0.32
CA GLU A 383 -27.33 -7.05 -0.67
C GLU A 383 -27.84 -8.36 -0.06
N SER A 384 -29.16 -8.49 0.04
CA SER A 384 -29.80 -9.67 0.65
C SER A 384 -29.35 -10.98 0.01
N ASP A 385 -29.15 -10.99 -1.32
CA ASP A 385 -28.65 -12.17 -2.02
C ASP A 385 -27.27 -12.61 -1.52
N LEU A 386 -26.34 -11.67 -1.33
CA LEU A 386 -24.98 -12.00 -0.92
C LEU A 386 -24.94 -12.41 0.55
N ILE A 387 -25.75 -11.77 1.39
CA ILE A 387 -25.94 -12.15 2.80
C ILE A 387 -26.42 -13.59 2.89
N ASN A 388 -27.43 -13.97 2.09
CA ASN A 388 -27.95 -15.33 2.08
C ASN A 388 -26.92 -16.35 1.58
N VAL A 389 -26.15 -16.01 0.53
CA VAL A 389 -25.07 -16.88 0.04
C VAL A 389 -24.02 -17.13 1.13
N VAL A 390 -23.62 -16.10 1.87
CA VAL A 390 -22.65 -16.26 2.96
C VAL A 390 -23.24 -17.08 4.09
N LEU A 391 -24.51 -16.86 4.46
CA LEU A 391 -25.22 -17.66 5.46
C LEU A 391 -25.22 -19.14 5.08
N ASP A 392 -25.58 -19.46 3.83
CA ASP A 392 -25.63 -20.84 3.34
C ASP A 392 -24.26 -21.55 3.32
N MET A 393 -23.17 -20.77 3.22
CA MET A 393 -21.80 -21.29 3.25
C MET A 393 -21.28 -21.52 4.69
N ILE A 394 -21.85 -20.86 5.70
CA ILE A 394 -21.42 -21.00 7.08
C ILE A 394 -22.03 -22.29 7.68
N PRO A 395 -21.23 -23.24 8.20
CA PRO A 395 -21.68 -24.60 8.54
C PRO A 395 -22.84 -24.76 9.55
N ASP A 396 -23.29 -23.69 10.22
CA ASP A 396 -24.28 -23.72 11.31
C ASP A 396 -25.45 -22.71 11.13
N SER A 397 -25.70 -22.22 9.92
CA SER A 397 -26.74 -21.22 9.66
C SER A 397 -28.15 -21.84 9.60
N GLU A 398 -28.93 -21.77 10.69
CA GLU A 398 -30.39 -21.78 10.58
C GLU A 398 -30.85 -20.47 9.92
N VAL A 399 -31.36 -20.59 8.68
CA VAL A 399 -31.79 -19.46 7.84
C VAL A 399 -32.94 -18.70 8.50
N VAL A 400 -32.65 -17.51 9.05
CA VAL A 400 -33.68 -16.57 9.51
C VAL A 400 -33.84 -15.46 8.46
N PHE A 401 -34.94 -15.52 7.72
CA PHE A 401 -35.36 -14.47 6.80
C PHE A 401 -35.69 -13.18 7.57
N CYS A 402 -34.90 -12.12 7.38
CA CYS A 402 -35.28 -10.76 7.77
C CYS A 402 -35.51 -9.90 6.51
N GLN A 403 -36.76 -9.47 6.32
CA GLN A 403 -37.14 -8.45 5.34
C GLN A 403 -36.58 -7.09 5.75
N ILE A 404 -35.74 -6.48 4.90
CA ILE A 404 -35.36 -5.07 5.03
C ILE A 404 -36.26 -4.24 4.11
N ILE A 405 -36.89 -3.23 4.71
CA ILE A 405 -37.77 -2.24 4.09
C ILE A 405 -36.91 -1.32 3.21
N SER A 406 -37.15 -1.32 1.89
CA SER A 406 -36.43 -0.43 0.97
C SER A 406 -36.82 1.03 1.20
N LYS A 407 -35.84 1.94 1.22
CA LYS A 407 -36.04 3.34 0.84
C LYS A 407 -35.29 3.63 -0.46
N ASP A 408 -36.11 3.97 -1.45
CA ASP A 408 -35.89 4.61 -2.74
C ASP A 408 -34.56 4.50 -3.48
N LYS A 409 -34.69 4.00 -4.72
CA LYS A 409 -33.70 3.98 -5.79
C LYS A 409 -33.51 5.39 -6.37
N ASN A 410 -32.26 5.81 -6.51
CA ASN A 410 -31.73 6.42 -7.74
C ASN A 410 -30.24 6.74 -7.61
N THR A 411 -29.37 5.94 -8.22
CA THR A 411 -28.35 6.39 -9.19
C THR A 411 -27.53 5.19 -9.67
N ALA A 412 -27.41 5.08 -10.99
CA ALA A 412 -26.57 4.10 -11.67
C ALA A 412 -25.20 4.73 -11.95
N SER A 413 -24.13 4.06 -11.55
CA SER A 413 -22.85 4.09 -12.25
C SER A 413 -21.98 2.94 -11.73
N SER A 414 -21.78 1.94 -12.57
CA SER A 414 -20.78 0.90 -12.38
C SER A 414 -19.40 1.42 -12.77
N LYS A 415 -18.40 1.33 -11.89
CA LYS A 415 -16.99 1.14 -12.27
C LYS A 415 -16.15 0.71 -11.06
N PHE A 416 -15.48 -0.44 -11.24
CA PHE A 416 -14.42 -1.11 -10.46
C PHE A 416 -14.29 -0.84 -8.94
N SER A 417 -14.50 -1.89 -8.15
CA SER A 417 -14.22 -1.93 -6.71
C SER A 417 -12.78 -2.38 -6.44
N LEU A 418 -11.86 -1.43 -6.23
CA LEU A 418 -10.62 -1.67 -5.46
C LEU A 418 -10.97 -1.69 -3.97
N CYS A 419 -10.49 -2.70 -3.22
CA CYS A 419 -10.57 -2.70 -1.76
C CYS A 419 -9.53 -1.69 -1.24
N CYS A 420 -10.02 -0.63 -0.58
CA CYS A 420 -9.17 0.40 0.02
C CYS A 420 -9.56 0.59 1.49
N GLY A 421 -9.00 -0.27 2.35
CA GLY A 421 -8.87 -0.01 3.79
C GLY A 421 -7.38 0.01 4.13
N ASP A 422 -6.95 0.94 5.00
CA ASP A 422 -5.56 1.17 5.46
C ASP A 422 -4.60 1.97 4.54
N ASP A 423 -4.99 3.07 3.91
CA ASP A 423 -4.11 3.81 2.96
C ASP A 423 -3.49 2.88 1.90
N LYS A 424 -4.22 1.82 1.57
CA LYS A 424 -3.71 0.67 0.84
C LYS A 424 -4.66 0.29 -0.29
N VAL A 425 -4.08 -0.05 -1.43
CA VAL A 425 -4.77 -0.61 -2.60
C VAL A 425 -4.18 -1.98 -2.91
N GLU A 426 -5.02 -3.01 -3.00
CA GLU A 426 -4.63 -4.32 -3.56
C GLU A 426 -5.06 -4.42 -5.03
N LEU A 427 -4.10 -4.71 -5.91
CA LEU A 427 -4.32 -4.88 -7.34
C LEU A 427 -4.01 -6.32 -7.77
N PRO A 428 -4.87 -6.96 -8.58
CA PRO A 428 -4.45 -8.09 -9.38
C PRO A 428 -3.53 -7.59 -10.51
N LEU A 429 -2.25 -7.97 -10.48
CA LEU A 429 -1.31 -7.76 -11.59
C LEU A 429 -1.39 -8.95 -12.55
N LEU A 430 -1.46 -8.68 -13.85
CA LEU A 430 -1.49 -9.67 -14.94
C LEU A 430 -0.10 -9.92 -15.52
#